data_AF-A0A1V4RZJ1-F1
#
_entry.id   AF-A0A1V4RZJ1-F1
#
_cell.length_a   1.000
_cell.length_b   1.000
_cell.length_c   1.000
_cell.angle_alpha   90.00
_cell.angle_beta   90.00
_cell.angle_gamma   90.00
#
_symmetry.space_group_name_H-M   'P 1'
#
loop_
_entity.id
_entity.type
_entity.pdbx_description
1 polymer ?
#
loop_
_entity_poly.entity_id
_entity_poly.type
_entity_poly.pdbx_seq_one_letter_code
_entity_poly.pdbx_strand_id
1 'polypeptide(L)'
;METESNKVVSFKSLTDGVGRFNLTNKTFLIPQMNRIGGHLLAATFRGFGIHAKVMDTYKGLDLGMEYTSGKECYPCQITTGDILYFMEKEKERLGEEFKPENYIYFMPEADGPCRFGMYNKYQRIVLDSFPQLDRVKIMSLTTEDGYSLDGIIEEGQVRDLRKASYFSVVVADILDRLLWRIRPYEKEPEMADDFIERSMKAMEDAFETHGPSKDFDKILDKLEEIVQEGKAIIDPNIPPKPLIFCIRN
;
A
#
# COMPACT_ATOMS: atom_id res chain seq x y z
N MET A 1 -32.39 4.92 36.00
CA MET A 1 -32.18 4.45 34.62
C MET A 1 -31.10 5.33 34.02
N GLU A 2 -29.85 5.02 34.34
CA GLU A 2 -28.68 5.65 33.74
C GLU A 2 -28.10 4.61 32.77
N THR A 3 -28.36 4.79 31.48
CA THR A 3 -27.76 3.97 30.42
C THR A 3 -26.52 4.70 29.91
N GLU A 4 -25.38 4.20 30.38
CA GLU A 4 -24.03 4.19 29.81
C GLU A 4 -23.73 5.07 28.58
N SER A 5 -23.13 6.23 28.85
CA SER A 5 -22.30 6.96 27.89
C SER A 5 -20.90 6.33 27.81
N ASN A 6 -20.78 5.13 27.23
CA ASN A 6 -19.51 4.38 27.15
C ASN A 6 -18.75 4.53 25.81
N LYS A 7 -19.09 5.50 24.96
CA LYS A 7 -18.31 5.83 23.75
C LYS A 7 -17.52 7.12 23.92
N VAL A 8 -16.67 7.20 24.93
CA VAL A 8 -15.67 8.28 24.99
C VAL A 8 -14.50 7.87 24.11
N VAL A 9 -14.46 8.43 22.89
CA VAL A 9 -13.27 8.33 22.02
C VAL A 9 -12.14 9.08 22.73
N SER A 10 -11.15 8.34 23.22
CA SER A 10 -9.98 8.93 23.85
C SER A 10 -9.06 9.49 22.77
N PHE A 11 -8.95 10.81 22.66
CA PHE A 11 -8.02 11.45 21.70
C PHE A 11 -6.55 11.05 21.89
N LYS A 12 -6.20 10.47 23.06
CA LYS A 12 -4.87 9.91 23.31
C LYS A 12 -4.56 8.70 22.42
N SER A 13 -5.56 7.92 22.01
CA SER A 13 -5.29 6.79 21.10
C SER A 13 -4.87 7.26 19.70
N LEU A 14 -5.31 8.46 19.29
CA LEU A 14 -4.89 9.07 18.03
C LEU A 14 -3.41 9.48 18.06
N THR A 15 -2.89 9.92 19.21
CA THR A 15 -1.47 10.26 19.35
C THR A 15 -0.58 9.03 19.54
N ASP A 16 -1.07 8.03 20.28
CA ASP A 16 -0.24 6.87 20.66
C ASP A 16 -0.35 5.73 19.63
N GLY A 17 -1.43 5.70 18.84
CA GLY A 17 -1.78 4.65 17.88
C GLY A 17 -1.50 5.00 16.43
N VAL A 18 -1.23 6.26 16.11
CA VAL A 18 -0.92 6.75 14.75
C VAL A 18 0.40 7.52 14.79
N GLY A 19 1.34 7.18 13.91
CA GLY A 19 2.64 7.85 13.85
C GLY A 19 3.74 6.97 13.25
N ARG A 20 4.98 7.18 13.69
CA ARG A 20 6.11 6.33 13.31
C ARG A 20 6.36 5.27 14.36
N PHE A 21 6.56 4.04 13.90
CA PHE A 21 6.81 2.89 14.76
C PHE A 21 7.97 2.06 14.19
N ASN A 22 8.71 1.42 15.08
CA ASN A 22 9.74 0.47 14.67
C ASN A 22 9.07 -0.79 14.07
N LEU A 23 9.51 -1.22 12.89
CA LEU A 23 8.93 -2.35 12.16
C LEU A 23 9.61 -3.70 12.46
N THR A 24 10.66 -3.72 13.29
CA THR A 24 11.41 -4.93 13.62
C THR A 24 10.50 -5.94 14.32
N ASN A 25 10.50 -7.18 13.82
CA ASN A 25 9.66 -8.28 14.32
C ASN A 25 8.14 -7.98 14.29
N LYS A 26 7.71 -7.09 13.39
CA LYS A 26 6.30 -6.76 13.17
C LYS A 26 5.90 -7.07 11.73
N THR A 27 4.61 -7.35 11.56
CA THR A 27 3.98 -7.52 10.26
C THR A 27 3.50 -6.16 9.78
N PHE A 28 4.14 -5.66 8.71
CA PHE A 28 3.81 -4.38 8.10
C PHE A 28 2.79 -4.58 6.98
N LEU A 29 1.59 -4.03 7.17
CA LEU A 29 0.45 -4.19 6.27
C LEU A 29 0.32 -2.98 5.35
N ILE A 30 0.43 -3.20 4.05
CA ILE A 30 0.31 -2.14 3.04
C ILE A 30 -1.04 -2.29 2.33
N PRO A 31 -1.88 -1.25 2.27
CA PRO A 31 -3.11 -1.30 1.50
C PRO A 31 -2.81 -1.34 0.00
N GLN A 32 -3.56 -2.16 -0.74
CA GLN A 32 -3.48 -2.17 -2.20
C GLN A 32 -4.27 -1.01 -2.80
N MET A 33 -3.67 0.18 -2.82
CA MET A 33 -4.31 1.40 -3.38
C MET A 33 -4.17 1.50 -4.90
N ASN A 34 -3.16 0.85 -5.47
CA ASN A 34 -3.01 0.62 -6.90
C ASN A 34 -2.52 -0.80 -7.16
N ARG A 35 -2.56 -1.22 -8.42
CA ARG A 35 -2.22 -2.59 -8.81
C ARG A 35 -0.76 -2.94 -8.53
N ILE A 36 0.18 -1.98 -8.68
CA ILE A 36 1.62 -2.26 -8.74
C ILE A 36 2.39 -1.65 -7.56
N GLY A 37 2.11 -0.39 -7.23
CA GLY A 37 2.93 0.41 -6.30
C GLY A 37 3.03 -0.18 -4.90
N GLY A 38 1.91 -0.67 -4.35
CA GLY A 38 1.88 -1.33 -3.05
C GLY A 38 2.80 -2.56 -2.99
N HIS A 39 2.84 -3.37 -4.06
CA HIS A 39 3.65 -4.58 -4.13
C HIS A 39 5.13 -4.28 -4.24
N LEU A 40 5.53 -3.32 -5.09
CA LEU A 40 6.95 -2.96 -5.19
C LEU A 40 7.46 -2.29 -3.92
N LEU A 41 6.61 -1.49 -3.26
CA LEU A 41 6.93 -0.91 -1.96
C LEU A 41 7.10 -2.00 -0.90
N ALA A 42 6.18 -2.97 -0.83
CA ALA A 42 6.29 -4.12 0.08
C ALA A 42 7.57 -4.93 -0.17
N ALA A 43 7.89 -5.24 -1.43
CA ALA A 43 9.10 -5.96 -1.81
C ALA A 43 10.38 -5.21 -1.40
N THR A 44 10.38 -3.89 -1.58
CA THR A 44 11.47 -3.05 -1.10
C THR A 44 11.64 -3.20 0.41
N PHE A 45 10.57 -3.06 1.20
CA PHE A 45 10.65 -3.26 2.65
C PHE A 45 11.13 -4.66 3.04
N ARG A 46 10.72 -5.71 2.33
CA ARG A 46 11.20 -7.09 2.54
C ARG A 46 12.71 -7.22 2.33
N GLY A 47 13.26 -6.57 1.31
CA GLY A 47 14.71 -6.52 1.08
C GLY A 47 15.49 -5.95 2.27
N PHE A 48 14.90 -4.97 2.97
CA PHE A 48 15.47 -4.38 4.20
C PHE A 48 15.14 -5.17 5.48
N GLY A 49 14.66 -6.42 5.35
CA GLY A 49 14.39 -7.30 6.49
C GLY A 49 13.07 -7.05 7.22
N ILE A 50 12.19 -6.20 6.67
CA ILE A 50 10.86 -5.95 7.25
C ILE A 50 9.86 -6.97 6.70
N HIS A 51 9.07 -7.57 7.57
CA HIS A 51 7.99 -8.46 7.14
C HIS A 51 6.80 -7.64 6.60
N ALA A 52 6.90 -7.18 5.34
CA ALA A 52 5.89 -6.39 4.66
C ALA A 52 5.01 -7.24 3.74
N LYS A 53 3.70 -7.03 3.83
CA LYS A 53 2.69 -7.66 2.96
C LYS A 53 1.66 -6.68 2.47
N VAL A 54 1.27 -6.83 1.21
CA VAL A 54 0.11 -6.13 0.65
C VAL A 54 -1.14 -6.88 1.07
N MET A 55 -2.14 -6.17 1.59
CA MET A 55 -3.44 -6.76 1.91
C MET A 55 -4.27 -6.89 0.64
N ASP A 56 -5.08 -7.95 0.57
CA ASP A 56 -6.12 -8.06 -0.43
C ASP A 56 -7.05 -6.85 -0.33
N THR A 57 -7.43 -6.28 -1.47
CA THR A 57 -8.38 -5.18 -1.51
C THR A 57 -9.78 -5.62 -1.92
N TYR A 58 -10.77 -4.85 -1.49
CA TYR A 58 -12.18 -5.03 -1.84
C TYR A 58 -12.79 -6.33 -1.29
N LYS A 59 -12.16 -6.93 -0.27
CA LYS A 59 -12.66 -8.14 0.38
C LYS A 59 -13.59 -7.84 1.56
N GLY A 60 -13.40 -6.69 2.19
CA GLY A 60 -14.13 -6.28 3.38
C GLY A 60 -15.10 -5.11 3.18
N LEU A 61 -15.58 -4.84 1.96
CA LEU A 61 -16.38 -3.64 1.69
C LEU A 61 -17.61 -3.54 2.62
N ASP A 62 -18.31 -4.65 2.85
CA ASP A 62 -19.49 -4.67 3.74
C ASP A 62 -19.12 -4.25 5.17
N LEU A 63 -17.99 -4.74 5.67
CA LEU A 63 -17.44 -4.31 6.97
C LEU A 63 -17.11 -2.82 6.95
N GLY A 64 -16.45 -2.34 5.91
CA GLY A 64 -16.14 -0.91 5.76
C GLY A 64 -17.40 -0.03 5.75
N MET A 65 -18.47 -0.47 5.08
CA MET A 65 -19.75 0.23 5.03
C MET A 65 -20.49 0.23 6.37
N GLU A 66 -20.36 -0.82 7.18
CA GLU A 66 -20.98 -0.91 8.51
C GLU A 66 -20.43 0.16 9.48
N TYR A 67 -19.13 0.45 9.40
CA TYR A 67 -18.48 1.40 10.29
C TYR A 67 -18.40 2.82 9.73
N THR A 68 -18.86 3.05 8.49
CA THR A 68 -18.87 4.35 7.81
C THR A 68 -20.27 4.93 7.67
N SER A 69 -20.35 6.25 7.45
CA SER A 69 -21.63 6.98 7.36
C SER A 69 -22.08 7.25 5.92
N GLY A 70 -21.25 6.86 4.94
CA GLY A 70 -21.43 7.18 3.53
C GLY A 70 -21.00 8.61 3.16
N LYS A 71 -20.51 9.41 4.13
CA LYS A 71 -19.98 10.76 3.90
C LYS A 71 -18.46 10.77 3.68
N GLU A 72 -17.82 9.64 3.98
CA GLU A 72 -16.42 9.36 3.74
C GLU A 72 -16.22 9.05 2.25
N CYS A 73 -15.03 9.36 1.74
CA CYS A 73 -14.67 9.00 0.38
C CYS A 73 -14.69 7.47 0.21
N TYR A 74 -15.08 6.99 -0.97
CA TYR A 74 -15.18 5.56 -1.24
C TYR A 74 -13.90 4.74 -0.93
N PRO A 75 -12.68 5.24 -1.23
CA PRO A 75 -11.45 4.54 -0.83
C PRO A 75 -11.26 4.37 0.68
N CYS A 76 -11.82 5.28 1.49
CA CYS A 76 -11.80 5.15 2.96
C CYS A 76 -12.62 3.93 3.40
N GLN A 77 -13.78 3.71 2.78
CA GLN A 77 -14.65 2.56 3.08
C GLN A 77 -13.95 1.25 2.72
N ILE A 78 -13.35 1.19 1.51
CA ILE A 78 -12.60 0.02 1.05
C ILE A 78 -11.44 -0.29 2.00
N THR A 79 -10.55 0.68 2.22
CA THR A 79 -9.35 0.46 3.05
C THR A 79 -9.68 0.14 4.50
N THR A 80 -10.71 0.75 5.08
CA THR A 80 -11.20 0.39 6.42
C THR A 80 -11.71 -1.04 6.45
N GLY A 81 -12.53 -1.42 5.46
CA GLY A 81 -13.03 -2.78 5.31
C GLY A 81 -11.93 -3.82 5.15
N ASP A 82 -10.91 -3.52 4.33
CA ASP A 82 -9.77 -4.41 4.09
C ASP A 82 -8.95 -4.66 5.36
N ILE A 83 -8.74 -3.63 6.20
CA ILE A 83 -8.09 -3.82 7.52
C ILE A 83 -8.92 -4.77 8.39
N LEU A 84 -10.24 -4.54 8.50
CA LEU A 84 -11.12 -5.35 9.36
C LEU A 84 -11.17 -6.81 8.88
N TYR A 85 -11.36 -7.02 7.58
CA TYR A 85 -11.35 -8.35 6.95
C TYR A 85 -10.02 -9.06 7.19
N PHE A 86 -8.90 -8.36 6.97
CA PHE A 86 -7.57 -8.91 7.17
C PHE A 86 -7.35 -9.37 8.62
N MET A 87 -7.76 -8.55 9.59
CA MET A 87 -7.64 -8.88 11.01
C MET A 87 -8.53 -10.06 11.42
N GLU A 88 -9.75 -10.13 10.90
CA GLU A 88 -10.64 -11.28 11.12
C GLU A 88 -10.00 -12.58 10.62
N LYS A 89 -9.43 -12.58 9.41
CA LYS A 89 -8.76 -13.76 8.84
C LYS A 89 -7.50 -14.17 9.59
N GLU A 90 -6.69 -13.22 10.04
CA GLU A 90 -5.53 -13.57 10.87
C GLU A 90 -5.94 -14.13 12.23
N LYS A 91 -7.04 -13.63 12.81
CA LYS A 91 -7.58 -14.16 14.05
C LYS A 91 -8.12 -15.59 13.86
N GLU A 92 -8.86 -15.85 12.78
CA GLU A 92 -9.31 -17.21 12.43
C GLU A 92 -8.13 -18.17 12.26
N ARG A 93 -7.06 -17.70 11.60
CA ARG A 93 -5.87 -18.52 11.30
C ARG A 93 -5.01 -18.81 12.54
N LEU A 94 -4.84 -17.84 13.43
CA LEU A 94 -3.92 -17.93 14.58
C LEU A 94 -4.61 -18.29 15.89
N GLY A 95 -5.93 -18.14 16.00
CA GLY A 95 -6.68 -18.40 17.22
C GLY A 95 -6.13 -17.59 18.41
N GLU A 96 -5.74 -18.29 19.48
CA GLU A 96 -5.19 -17.69 20.70
C GLU A 96 -3.80 -17.06 20.51
N GLU A 97 -3.08 -17.41 19.44
CA GLU A 97 -1.77 -16.83 19.12
C GLU A 97 -1.88 -15.45 18.45
N PHE A 98 -3.09 -15.03 18.07
CA PHE A 98 -3.32 -13.71 17.48
C PHE A 98 -2.98 -12.59 18.48
N LYS A 99 -2.01 -11.75 18.10
CA LYS A 99 -1.59 -10.58 18.87
C LYS A 99 -1.71 -9.32 18.01
N PRO A 100 -2.69 -8.43 18.24
CA PRO A 100 -2.89 -7.23 17.43
C PRO A 100 -1.66 -6.30 17.43
N GLU A 101 -0.90 -6.25 18.51
CA GLU A 101 0.35 -5.47 18.62
C GLU A 101 1.47 -5.95 17.69
N ASN A 102 1.33 -7.11 17.04
CA ASN A 102 2.28 -7.59 16.04
C ASN A 102 2.04 -7.02 14.65
N TYR A 103 0.93 -6.29 14.45
CA TYR A 103 0.56 -5.72 13.17
C TYR A 103 0.67 -4.20 13.17
N ILE A 104 1.23 -3.67 12.10
CA ILE A 104 1.34 -2.23 11.85
C ILE A 104 0.78 -1.98 10.46
N TYR A 105 -0.30 -1.21 10.38
CA TYR A 105 -0.95 -0.82 9.14
C TYR A 105 -0.37 0.47 8.57
N PHE A 106 -0.11 0.51 7.27
CA PHE A 106 0.40 1.69 6.59
C PHE A 106 -0.74 2.55 6.06
N MET A 107 -0.84 3.79 6.53
CA MET A 107 -1.71 4.81 5.96
C MET A 107 -0.99 6.16 5.98
N PRO A 108 -0.37 6.59 4.87
CA PRO A 108 0.31 7.86 4.81
C PRO A 108 -0.68 9.02 4.95
N GLU A 109 -0.18 10.15 5.40
CA GLU A 109 -0.90 11.41 5.50
C GLU A 109 -0.36 12.38 4.46
N ALA A 110 -1.26 13.14 3.84
CA ALA A 110 -0.88 14.19 2.91
C ALA A 110 -1.61 15.48 3.29
N ASP A 111 -0.86 16.56 3.40
CA ASP A 111 -1.42 17.89 3.60
C ASP A 111 -2.04 18.40 2.30
N GLY A 112 -3.35 18.62 2.32
CA GLY A 112 -4.07 19.11 1.16
C GLY A 112 -5.57 19.22 1.42
N PRO A 113 -6.35 19.73 0.45
CA PRO A 113 -7.80 19.86 0.59
C PRO A 113 -8.53 18.51 0.60
N CYS A 114 -7.81 17.42 0.29
CA CYS A 114 -8.35 16.08 0.26
C CYS A 114 -8.55 15.55 1.70
N ARG A 115 -9.65 14.83 1.94
CA ARG A 115 -9.88 14.13 3.22
C ARG A 115 -8.97 12.92 3.44
N PHE A 116 -8.08 12.59 2.50
CA PHE A 116 -7.14 11.48 2.62
C PHE A 116 -6.27 11.58 3.88
N GLY A 117 -5.80 12.78 4.24
CA GLY A 117 -5.05 12.99 5.49
C GLY A 117 -5.84 12.72 6.77
N MET A 118 -7.15 12.44 6.69
CA MET A 118 -7.98 12.03 7.83
C MET A 118 -8.23 10.52 7.91
N TYR A 119 -7.78 9.73 6.92
CA TYR A 119 -8.06 8.30 6.88
C TYR A 119 -7.43 7.57 8.07
N ASN A 120 -6.17 7.86 8.38
CA ASN A 120 -5.45 7.26 9.50
C ASN A 120 -6.16 7.48 10.85
N LYS A 121 -6.64 8.70 11.12
CA LYS A 121 -7.35 9.09 12.34
C LYS A 121 -8.72 8.42 12.41
N TYR A 122 -9.44 8.41 11.30
CA TYR A 122 -10.73 7.76 11.22
C TYR A 122 -10.63 6.24 11.43
N GLN A 123 -9.70 5.59 10.73
CA GLN A 123 -9.43 4.16 10.87
C GLN A 123 -8.98 3.82 12.30
N ARG A 124 -8.18 4.67 12.96
CA ARG A 124 -7.84 4.50 14.37
C ARG A 124 -9.08 4.49 15.26
N ILE A 125 -10.01 5.44 15.07
CA ILE A 125 -11.29 5.48 15.82
C ILE A 125 -12.09 4.20 15.60
N VAL A 126 -12.15 3.70 14.37
CA VAL A 126 -12.83 2.44 14.05
C VAL A 126 -12.16 1.28 14.78
N LEU A 127 -10.84 1.13 14.68
CA LEU A 127 -10.11 0.04 15.33
C LEU A 127 -10.21 0.08 16.87
N ASP A 128 -10.23 1.26 17.48
CA ASP A 128 -10.40 1.43 18.93
C ASP A 128 -11.79 1.01 19.43
N SER A 129 -12.78 1.00 18.53
CA SER A 129 -14.12 0.50 18.86
C SER A 129 -14.16 -1.02 19.03
N PHE A 130 -13.12 -1.74 18.59
CA PHE A 130 -12.95 -3.18 18.79
C PHE A 130 -11.90 -3.45 19.87
N PRO A 131 -12.27 -4.01 21.03
CA PRO A 131 -11.32 -4.29 22.12
C PRO A 131 -10.15 -5.21 21.76
N GLN A 132 -10.21 -5.88 20.61
CA GLN A 132 -9.17 -6.80 20.13
C GLN A 132 -8.27 -6.18 19.06
N LEU A 133 -8.54 -4.95 18.61
CA LEU A 133 -7.78 -4.24 17.56
C LEU A 133 -7.24 -2.87 18.01
N ASP A 134 -7.52 -2.47 19.25
CA ASP A 134 -7.02 -1.24 19.89
C ASP A 134 -5.48 -1.13 19.88
N ARG A 135 -4.78 -2.28 19.89
CA ARG A 135 -3.32 -2.36 19.86
C ARG A 135 -2.68 -2.43 18.48
N VAL A 136 -3.45 -2.63 17.40
CA VAL A 136 -2.93 -2.53 16.03
C VAL A 136 -2.42 -1.10 15.84
N LYS A 137 -1.21 -0.88 15.34
CA LYS A 137 -0.70 0.49 15.12
C LYS A 137 -0.92 0.92 13.68
N ILE A 138 -1.07 2.23 13.45
CA ILE A 138 -1.13 2.81 12.11
C ILE A 138 0.13 3.63 11.87
N MET A 139 1.04 3.08 11.07
CA MET A 139 2.17 3.83 10.57
C MET A 139 1.70 4.91 9.60
N SER A 140 2.02 6.15 9.92
CA SER A 140 1.72 7.28 9.05
C SER A 140 2.97 8.10 8.80
N LEU A 141 3.20 8.38 7.52
CA LEU A 141 4.26 9.26 7.04
C LEU A 141 3.59 10.53 6.53
N THR A 142 4.11 11.70 6.91
CA THR A 142 3.52 13.01 6.60
C THR A 142 4.36 13.78 5.59
N THR A 143 3.71 14.63 4.81
CA THR A 143 4.36 15.63 3.95
C THR A 143 5.15 16.67 4.73
N GLU A 144 4.78 16.95 5.99
CA GLU A 144 5.39 18.00 6.82
C GLU A 144 6.91 17.83 6.98
N ASP A 145 7.40 16.59 7.04
CA ASP A 145 8.82 16.26 7.10
C ASP A 145 9.32 15.49 5.86
N GLY A 146 8.56 15.56 4.77
CA GLY A 146 8.91 14.93 3.50
C GLY A 146 8.89 13.40 3.56
N TYR A 147 7.97 12.82 4.32
CA TYR A 147 7.82 11.38 4.52
C TYR A 147 9.07 10.75 5.15
N SER A 148 9.57 11.33 6.25
CA SER A 148 10.75 10.78 6.93
C SER A 148 10.50 9.34 7.42
N LEU A 149 11.49 8.48 7.24
CA LEU A 149 11.49 7.08 7.67
C LEU A 149 12.29 6.87 8.98
N ASP A 150 12.61 7.94 9.69
CA ASP A 150 13.38 7.87 10.94
C ASP A 150 12.66 7.02 11.99
N GLY A 151 13.40 6.16 12.69
CA GLY A 151 12.87 5.29 13.75
C GLY A 151 12.09 4.06 13.27
N ILE A 152 11.99 3.85 11.95
CA ILE A 152 11.30 2.68 11.36
C ILE A 152 12.22 1.44 11.34
N ILE A 153 13.51 1.65 11.06
CA ILE A 153 14.60 0.65 11.08
C ILE A 153 15.87 1.24 11.69
N GLU A 154 16.94 0.46 11.75
CA GLU A 154 18.27 0.93 12.17
C GLU A 154 18.71 2.16 11.38
N GLU A 155 19.23 3.18 12.08
CA GLU A 155 19.56 4.50 11.53
C GLU A 155 20.46 4.43 10.28
N GLY A 156 21.39 3.46 10.24
CA GLY A 156 22.31 3.27 9.12
C GLY A 156 21.64 2.90 7.80
N GLN A 157 20.43 2.32 7.84
CA GLN A 157 19.72 1.83 6.66
C GLN A 157 18.58 2.76 6.20
N VAL A 158 18.14 3.69 7.06
CA VAL A 158 16.98 4.58 6.78
C VAL A 158 17.14 5.34 5.46
N ARG A 159 18.33 5.89 5.20
CA ARG A 159 18.60 6.64 3.97
C ARG A 159 18.50 5.78 2.71
N ASP A 160 18.97 4.54 2.80
CA ASP A 160 19.02 3.61 1.67
C ASP A 160 17.62 3.06 1.39
N LEU A 161 16.87 2.70 2.43
CA LEU A 161 15.46 2.36 2.33
C LEU A 161 14.66 3.49 1.69
N ARG A 162 14.85 4.74 2.14
CA ARG A 162 14.14 5.90 1.57
C ARG A 162 14.38 6.06 0.08
N LYS A 163 15.63 5.89 -0.37
CA LYS A 163 15.97 5.97 -1.81
C LYS A 163 15.36 4.82 -2.60
N ALA A 164 15.46 3.60 -2.09
CA ALA A 164 14.89 2.42 -2.74
C ALA A 164 13.36 2.50 -2.82
N SER A 165 12.68 2.93 -1.76
CA SER A 165 11.22 3.12 -1.72
C SER A 165 10.77 4.23 -2.67
N TYR A 166 11.49 5.35 -2.74
CA TYR A 166 11.19 6.37 -3.73
C TYR A 166 11.33 5.83 -5.15
N PHE A 167 12.41 5.09 -5.41
CA PHE A 167 12.64 4.50 -6.73
C PHE A 167 11.59 3.45 -7.08
N SER A 168 11.11 2.65 -6.13
CA SER A 168 10.03 1.68 -6.35
C SER A 168 8.72 2.35 -6.76
N VAL A 169 8.41 3.52 -6.19
CA VAL A 169 7.23 4.33 -6.58
C VAL A 169 7.38 4.84 -8.02
N VAL A 170 8.57 5.31 -8.41
CA VAL A 170 8.83 5.76 -9.79
C VAL A 170 8.70 4.61 -10.78
N VAL A 171 9.28 3.44 -10.48
CA VAL A 171 9.19 2.27 -11.37
C VAL A 171 7.75 1.76 -11.47
N ALA A 172 6.99 1.79 -10.36
CA ALA A 172 5.57 1.45 -10.40
C ALA A 172 4.77 2.38 -11.32
N ASP A 173 5.00 3.71 -11.30
CA ASP A 173 4.35 4.65 -12.23
C ASP A 173 4.71 4.34 -13.69
N ILE A 174 5.95 3.94 -13.98
CA ILE A 174 6.37 3.54 -15.32
C ILE A 174 5.60 2.28 -15.77
N LEU A 175 5.48 1.27 -14.92
CA LEU A 175 4.73 0.05 -15.23
C LEU A 175 3.23 0.32 -15.41
N ASP A 176 2.62 1.15 -14.57
CA ASP A 176 1.22 1.56 -14.72
C ASP A 176 1.00 2.28 -16.07
N ARG A 177 1.91 3.19 -16.46
CA ARG A 177 1.87 3.85 -17.77
C ARG A 177 2.09 2.89 -18.93
N LEU A 178 2.98 1.90 -18.77
CA LEU A 178 3.21 0.87 -19.78
C LEU A 178 1.94 0.06 -19.99
N LEU A 179 1.27 -0.38 -18.93
CA LEU A 179 -0.02 -1.07 -19.00
C LEU A 179 -1.04 -0.26 -19.80
N TRP A 180 -1.24 1.02 -19.46
CA TRP A 180 -2.19 1.86 -20.19
C TRP A 180 -1.78 2.15 -21.62
N ARG A 181 -0.49 2.08 -21.93
CA ARG A 181 0.02 2.23 -23.29
C ARG A 181 -0.27 1.01 -24.15
N ILE A 182 -0.17 -0.20 -23.60
CA ILE A 182 -0.28 -1.46 -24.36
C ILE A 182 -1.71 -2.02 -24.38
N ARG A 183 -2.48 -1.90 -23.29
CA ARG A 183 -3.80 -2.54 -23.12
C ARG A 183 -4.81 -2.19 -24.22
N PRO A 184 -4.91 -0.94 -24.72
CA PRO A 184 -5.81 -0.63 -25.83
C PRO A 184 -5.42 -1.26 -27.17
N TYR A 185 -4.21 -1.82 -27.27
CA TYR A 185 -3.61 -2.36 -28.50
C TYR A 185 -3.17 -3.81 -28.33
N GLU A 186 -3.66 -4.53 -27.31
CA GLU A 186 -3.31 -5.93 -27.12
C GLU A 186 -3.81 -6.81 -28.27
N LYS A 187 -3.00 -7.80 -28.68
CA LYS A 187 -3.31 -8.73 -29.77
C LYS A 187 -4.47 -9.65 -29.43
N GLU A 188 -4.44 -10.22 -28.23
CA GLU A 188 -5.51 -11.03 -27.67
C GLU A 188 -5.99 -10.37 -26.37
N PRO A 189 -7.29 -10.45 -26.06
CA PRO A 189 -7.81 -9.98 -24.79
C PRO A 189 -7.02 -10.57 -23.60
N GLU A 190 -6.87 -9.77 -22.54
CA GLU A 190 -6.21 -10.14 -21.27
C GLU A 190 -4.67 -10.28 -21.33
N MET A 191 -4.06 -10.26 -22.53
CA MET A 191 -2.60 -10.34 -22.65
C MET A 191 -1.86 -9.24 -21.88
N ALA A 192 -2.39 -8.01 -21.87
CA ALA A 192 -1.78 -6.90 -21.14
C ALA A 192 -1.87 -7.08 -19.61
N ASP A 193 -2.97 -7.68 -19.13
CA ASP A 193 -3.18 -7.96 -17.72
C ASP A 193 -2.28 -9.08 -17.22
N ASP A 194 -2.14 -10.17 -17.99
CA ASP A 194 -1.22 -11.26 -17.66
C ASP A 194 0.24 -10.79 -17.68
N PHE A 195 0.60 -9.96 -18.67
CA PHE A 195 1.93 -9.38 -18.76
C PHE A 195 2.26 -8.49 -17.58
N ILE A 196 1.35 -7.61 -17.16
CA ILE A 196 1.65 -6.67 -16.07
C ILE A 196 1.77 -7.38 -14.72
N GLU A 197 0.99 -8.43 -14.47
CA GLU A 197 1.11 -9.25 -13.25
C GLU A 197 2.48 -9.93 -13.18
N ARG A 198 2.91 -10.59 -14.27
CA ARG A 198 4.25 -11.20 -14.34
C ARG A 198 5.36 -10.16 -14.19
N SER A 199 5.20 -8.99 -14.82
CA SER A 199 6.17 -7.89 -14.77
C SER A 199 6.28 -7.31 -13.37
N MET A 200 5.15 -7.09 -12.69
CA MET A 200 5.10 -6.67 -11.30
C MET A 200 5.85 -7.67 -10.43
N LYS A 201 5.59 -8.98 -10.60
CA LYS A 201 6.25 -10.01 -9.80
C LYS A 201 7.76 -10.04 -10.02
N ALA A 202 8.21 -9.96 -11.28
CA ALA A 202 9.63 -9.89 -11.60
C ALA A 202 10.30 -8.65 -11.00
N MET A 203 9.60 -7.51 -10.97
CA MET A 203 10.09 -6.29 -10.35
C MET A 203 10.09 -6.35 -8.83
N GLU A 204 9.12 -7.01 -8.19
CA GLU A 204 9.17 -7.28 -6.74
C GLU A 204 10.48 -7.99 -6.39
N ASP A 205 10.78 -9.09 -7.08
CA ASP A 205 11.96 -9.90 -6.80
C ASP A 205 13.26 -9.09 -7.03
N ALA A 206 13.28 -8.21 -8.05
CA ALA A 206 14.39 -7.30 -8.30
C ALA A 206 14.57 -6.25 -7.17
N PHE A 207 13.48 -5.62 -6.70
CA PHE A 207 13.54 -4.65 -5.60
C PHE A 207 13.93 -5.29 -4.26
N GLU A 208 13.40 -6.49 -3.98
CA GLU A 208 13.71 -7.25 -2.77
C GLU A 208 15.20 -7.66 -2.75
N THR A 209 15.77 -8.04 -3.90
CA THR A 209 17.16 -8.49 -4.00
C THR A 209 18.16 -7.33 -4.07
N HIS A 210 17.89 -6.31 -4.88
CA HIS A 210 18.86 -5.26 -5.24
C HIS A 210 18.64 -3.92 -4.55
N GLY A 211 17.45 -3.71 -3.98
CA GLY A 211 17.10 -2.50 -3.22
C GLY A 211 18.05 -2.22 -2.04
N PRO A 212 18.36 -3.20 -1.17
CA PRO A 212 19.24 -3.01 -0.02
C PRO A 212 20.67 -2.58 -0.39
N SER A 213 21.20 -3.11 -1.49
CA SER A 213 22.52 -2.74 -2.01
C SER A 213 22.51 -1.46 -2.87
N LYS A 214 21.33 -0.88 -3.14
CA LYS A 214 21.12 0.22 -4.11
C LYS A 214 21.71 -0.08 -5.49
N ASP A 215 21.65 -1.34 -5.91
CA ASP A 215 22.08 -1.77 -7.23
C ASP A 215 20.96 -1.44 -8.24
N PHE A 216 20.72 -0.14 -8.42
CA PHE A 216 19.63 0.38 -9.24
C PHE A 216 19.81 0.08 -10.71
N ASP A 217 21.05 -0.12 -11.16
CA ASP A 217 21.36 -0.49 -12.54
C ASP A 217 20.71 -1.84 -12.89
N LYS A 218 20.82 -2.86 -12.03
CA LYS A 218 20.13 -4.15 -12.28
C LYS A 218 18.61 -4.05 -12.28
N ILE A 219 18.05 -3.16 -11.44
CA ILE A 219 16.61 -2.91 -11.41
C ILE A 219 16.17 -2.24 -12.72
N LEU A 220 16.97 -1.29 -13.23
CA LEU A 220 16.74 -0.62 -14.50
C LEU A 220 16.90 -1.57 -15.69
N ASP A 221 17.90 -2.45 -15.69
CA ASP A 221 18.10 -3.48 -16.71
C ASP A 221 16.87 -4.40 -16.80
N LYS A 222 16.36 -4.85 -15.64
CA LYS A 222 15.12 -5.65 -15.59
C LYS A 222 13.92 -4.88 -16.10
N LEU A 223 13.80 -3.60 -15.74
CA LEU A 223 12.73 -2.74 -16.25
C LEU A 223 12.81 -2.55 -17.76
N GLU A 224 14.02 -2.39 -18.31
CA GLU A 224 14.22 -2.29 -19.76
C GLU A 224 13.77 -3.56 -20.47
N GLU A 225 14.17 -4.74 -19.98
CA GLU A 225 13.71 -6.03 -20.51
C GLU A 225 12.18 -6.11 -20.57
N ILE A 226 11.50 -5.73 -19.48
CA ILE A 226 10.04 -5.69 -19.38
C ILE A 226 9.45 -4.72 -20.41
N VAL A 227 10.01 -3.51 -20.54
CA VAL A 227 9.53 -2.53 -21.51
C VAL A 227 9.69 -3.02 -22.95
N GLN A 228 10.76 -3.77 -23.26
CA GLN A 228 10.94 -4.38 -24.58
C GLN A 228 9.93 -5.51 -24.83
N GLU A 229 9.67 -6.38 -23.85
CA GLU A 229 8.63 -7.43 -23.94
C GLU A 229 7.25 -6.80 -24.17
N GLY A 230 6.93 -5.72 -23.45
CA GLY A 230 5.65 -5.01 -23.59
C GLY A 230 5.37 -4.50 -25.01
N LYS A 231 6.41 -4.16 -25.79
CA LYS A 231 6.23 -3.77 -27.21
C LYS A 231 5.70 -4.91 -28.07
N ALA A 232 6.02 -6.16 -27.73
CA ALA A 232 5.58 -7.32 -28.50
C ALA A 232 4.07 -7.60 -28.33
N ILE A 233 3.41 -7.01 -27.33
CA ILE A 233 1.98 -7.15 -27.07
C ILE A 233 1.13 -6.27 -28.01
N ILE A 234 1.71 -5.17 -28.50
CA ILE A 234 1.01 -4.21 -29.36
C ILE A 234 0.74 -4.84 -30.73
N ASP A 235 -0.53 -4.89 -31.15
CA ASP A 235 -0.94 -5.22 -32.52
C ASP A 235 -0.76 -3.99 -33.42
N PRO A 236 0.15 -4.03 -34.42
CA PRO A 236 0.39 -2.92 -35.33
C PRO A 236 -0.79 -2.63 -36.26
N ASN A 237 -1.76 -3.55 -36.40
CA ASN A 237 -2.93 -3.36 -37.25
C ASN A 237 -4.03 -2.53 -36.59
N ILE A 238 -3.97 -2.34 -35.26
CA ILE A 238 -4.93 -1.52 -34.55
C ILE A 238 -4.58 -0.05 -34.78
N PRO A 239 -5.48 0.76 -35.39
CA PRO A 239 -5.19 2.17 -35.65
C PRO A 239 -5.01 2.93 -34.33
N PRO A 240 -4.21 4.01 -34.31
CA PRO A 240 -4.02 4.83 -33.12
C PRO A 240 -5.35 5.26 -32.51
N LYS A 241 -5.59 4.86 -31.26
CA LYS A 241 -6.77 5.26 -30.51
C LYS A 241 -6.55 6.66 -29.91
N PRO A 242 -7.59 7.50 -29.80
CA PRO A 242 -7.44 8.81 -29.19
C PRO A 242 -6.91 8.67 -27.77
N LEU A 243 -5.98 9.55 -27.40
CA LEU A 243 -5.49 9.64 -26.02
C LEU A 243 -6.59 10.25 -25.15
N ILE A 244 -7.34 9.39 -24.47
CA ILE A 244 -8.29 9.81 -23.45
C ILE A 244 -7.50 9.88 -22.14
N PHE A 245 -7.37 11.08 -21.58
CA PHE A 245 -6.68 11.37 -20.32
C PHE A 245 -5.15 11.28 -20.35
N CYS A 246 -4.50 12.36 -20.77
CA CYS A 246 -3.15 12.72 -20.32
C CYS A 246 -3.17 14.25 -20.13
N ILE A 247 -3.12 14.73 -18.88
CA ILE A 247 -2.89 16.14 -18.62
C ILE A 247 -1.48 16.43 -19.15
N ARG A 248 -1.40 17.09 -20.31
CA ARG A 248 -0.14 17.67 -20.77
C ARG A 248 0.16 18.84 -19.83
N ASN A 249 1.13 18.66 -18.94
CA ASN A 249 1.80 19.79 -18.29
C ASN A 249 2.60 20.57 -19.34
#